data_AF-A0A1Q3Q0K3-F1
#
_entry.id   AF-A0A1Q3Q0K3-F1
#
_cell.length_a   1.000
_cell.length_b   1.000
_cell.length_c   1.000
_cell.angle_alpha   90.00
_cell.angle_beta   90.00
_cell.angle_gamma   90.00
#
_symmetry.space_group_name_H-M   'P 1'
#
loop_
_entity.id
_entity.type
_entity.pdbx_description
1 polymer ?
#
loop_
_entity_poly.entity_id
_entity_poly.type
_entity_poly.pdbx_seq_one_letter_code
_entity_poly.pdbx_strand_id
1 'polypeptide(L)' 'MASVYILYSESSNKFYVGYTTETVAKRLEKHNSGFYEHKYTARGKPWTAYFEIECESVKQAVGIEKLSRPKIGLH' A
#
# COMPACT_ATOMS: atom_id res chain seq x y z
N MET A 1 -1.22 -13.13 -10.79
CA MET A 1 -2.24 -12.28 -10.13
C MET A 1 -1.54 -11.26 -9.26
N ALA A 2 -2.13 -10.08 -9.09
CA ALA A 2 -1.60 -9.00 -8.26
C ALA A 2 -2.76 -8.32 -7.53
N SER A 3 -2.50 -7.59 -6.45
CA SER A 3 -3.53 -6.80 -5.75
C SER A 3 -3.06 -5.37 -5.55
N VAL A 4 -3.98 -4.41 -5.70
CA VAL A 4 -3.81 -3.04 -5.20
C VAL A 4 -4.40 -2.97 -3.82
N TYR A 5 -3.73 -2.27 -2.91
CA TYR A 5 -4.19 -2.13 -1.53
C TYR A 5 -4.03 -0.70 -1.02
N ILE A 6 -4.87 -0.37 -0.05
CA ILE A 6 -4.75 0.82 0.77
C ILE A 6 -4.56 0.37 2.21
N LEU A 7 -3.45 0.78 2.81
CA LEU A 7 -3.21 0.62 4.24
C LEU A 7 -3.50 1.94 4.94
N TYR A 8 -4.15 1.86 6.09
CA TYR A 8 -4.37 2.99 6.97
C TYR A 8 -3.46 2.88 8.20
N SER A 9 -2.79 3.97 8.52
CA SER A 9 -2.00 4.12 9.74
C SER A 9 -2.84 4.84 10.78
N GLU A 10 -3.26 4.13 11.82
CA GLU A 10 -3.99 4.72 12.94
C GLU A 10 -3.13 5.74 13.70
N SER A 11 -1.84 5.46 13.83
CA SER A 11 -0.92 6.31 14.61
C SER A 11 -0.61 7.64 13.93
N SER A 12 -0.65 7.71 12.61
CA SER A 12 -0.33 8.93 11.85
C SER A 12 -1.50 9.50 11.05
N ASN A 13 -2.67 8.86 11.11
CA ASN A 13 -3.85 9.20 10.30
C ASN A 13 -3.50 9.37 8.81
N LYS A 14 -2.72 8.43 8.27
CA LYS A 14 -2.21 8.46 6.89
C LYS A 14 -2.63 7.21 6.14
N PHE A 15 -2.88 7.39 4.85
CA PHE A 15 -3.10 6.29 3.93
C PHE A 15 -1.83 6.02 3.12
N TYR A 16 -1.55 4.75 2.89
CA TYR A 16 -0.51 4.28 1.98
C TYR A 16 -1.16 3.44 0.89
N VAL A 17 -0.98 3.84 -0.37
CA VAL A 17 -1.45 3.11 -1.54
C VAL A 17 -0.27 2.38 -2.16
N GLY A 18 -0.45 1.10 -2.49
CA GLY A 18 0.54 0.31 -3.19
C GLY A 18 -0.07 -0.88 -3.89
N TYR A 19 0.78 -1.66 -4.55
CA TYR A 19 0.40 -2.95 -5.12
C TYR A 19 1.37 -4.04 -4.70
N THR A 20 0.96 -5.29 -4.84
CA THR A 20 1.75 -6.47 -4.51
C THR A 20 1.43 -7.62 -5.45
N THR A 21 2.40 -8.46 -5.74
CA THR A 21 2.22 -9.77 -6.40
C THR A 21 2.09 -10.91 -5.39
N GLU A 22 2.32 -10.63 -4.11
CA GLU A 22 2.00 -11.49 -2.97
C GLU A 22 0.59 -11.16 -2.44
N THR A 23 0.13 -11.85 -1.39
CA THR A 23 -1.13 -11.49 -0.71
C THR A 23 -0.99 -10.18 0.07
N VAL A 24 -2.09 -9.41 0.18
CA VAL A 24 -2.11 -8.17 0.97
C VAL A 24 -1.83 -8.43 2.45
N ALA A 25 -2.26 -9.59 2.98
CA ALA A 25 -1.94 -10.01 4.35
C ALA A 25 -0.43 -10.12 4.61
N LYS A 26 0.33 -10.79 3.72
CA LYS A 26 1.81 -10.88 3.83
C LYS A 26 2.45 -9.49 3.74
N ARG A 27 1.88 -8.62 2.90
CA ARG A 27 2.38 -7.26 2.77
C ARG A 27 2.14 -6.43 4.03
N LEU A 28 0.96 -6.55 4.63
CA LEU A 28 0.60 -5.91 5.90
C LEU A 28 1.55 -6.34 7.03
N GLU A 29 1.82 -7.64 7.13
CA GLU A 29 2.76 -8.19 8.10
C GLU A 29 4.16 -7.57 7.95
N LYS A 30 4.69 -7.48 6.72
CA LYS A 30 5.98 -6.82 6.46
C LYS A 30 5.99 -5.34 6.85
N HIS A 31 4.89 -4.62 6.63
CA HIS A 31 4.75 -3.22 7.05
C HIS A 31 4.74 -3.07 8.58
N ASN A 32 4.09 -3.99 9.31
CA ASN A 32 4.00 -3.96 10.77
C ASN A 32 5.22 -4.57 11.48
N SER A 33 5.93 -5.51 10.87
CA SER A 33 7.14 -6.13 11.44
C SER A 33 8.36 -5.20 11.39
N GLY A 34 8.36 -4.18 10.53
CA GLY A 34 9.50 -3.27 10.39
C GLY A 34 10.52 -3.77 9.39
N PHE A 35 10.15 -4.74 8.56
CA PHE A 35 10.97 -5.20 7.44
C PHE A 35 11.52 -4.06 6.57
N TYR A 36 10.83 -2.91 6.53
CA TYR A 36 11.24 -1.70 5.83
C TYR A 36 11.73 -0.58 6.77
N GLU A 37 12.48 -0.89 7.84
CA GLU A 37 12.92 0.00 8.95
C GLU A 37 13.52 1.35 8.52
N HIS A 38 13.99 1.49 7.27
CA HIS A 38 14.53 2.75 6.72
C HIS A 38 13.62 3.44 5.70
N LYS A 39 12.37 2.99 5.51
CA LYS A 39 11.42 3.59 4.56
C LYS A 39 10.39 4.46 5.26
N TYR A 40 9.81 5.40 4.50
CA TYR A 40 8.77 6.33 4.93
C TYR A 40 7.62 5.66 5.73
N THR A 41 7.30 4.41 5.40
CA THR A 41 6.22 3.63 6.03
C THR A 41 6.59 3.00 7.38
N ALA A 42 7.86 3.03 7.80
CA ALA A 42 8.30 2.47 9.08
C ALA A 42 7.70 3.21 10.29
N ARG A 43 7.40 4.51 10.13
CA ARG A 43 6.85 5.38 11.20
C ARG A 43 5.33 5.33 11.35
N GLY A 44 4.63 4.67 10.43
CA GLY A 44 3.15 4.63 10.40
C GLY A 44 2.53 3.40 11.05
N LYS A 45 3.29 2.61 11.81
CA LYS A 45 2.72 1.44 12.51
C LYS A 45 1.84 1.88 13.70
N PRO A 46 0.77 1.14 14.03
CA PRO A 46 0.24 -0.02 13.32
C PRO A 46 -0.46 0.39 12.02
N TRP A 47 -0.27 -0.40 10.98
CA TRP A 47 -1.03 -0.35 9.73
C TRP A 47 -2.17 -1.36 9.79
N THR A 48 -3.32 -0.99 9.22
CA THR A 48 -4.48 -1.87 8.99
C THR A 48 -4.85 -1.88 7.51
N ALA A 49 -5.37 -3.01 7.02
CA ALA A 49 -5.88 -3.09 5.65
C ALA A 49 -7.21 -2.34 5.57
N TYR A 50 -7.26 -1.28 4.78
CA TYR A 50 -8.47 -0.47 4.60
C TYR A 50 -9.24 -0.89 3.34
N PHE A 51 -8.52 -1.25 2.28
CA PHE A 51 -9.11 -1.62 1.00
C PHE A 51 -8.17 -2.51 0.18
N GLU A 52 -8.74 -3.43 -0.60
CA GLU A 52 -8.04 -4.33 -1.52
C GLU A 52 -8.84 -4.49 -2.82
N ILE A 53 -8.13 -4.49 -3.95
CA ILE A 53 -8.66 -4.89 -5.27
C ILE A 53 -7.73 -5.96 -5.85
N GLU A 54 -8.28 -7.14 -6.09
CA GLU A 54 -7.61 -8.17 -6.88
C GLU A 54 -7.55 -7.76 -8.36
N CYS A 55 -6.38 -7.99 -8.96
CA CYS A 55 -6.09 -7.67 -10.35
C CYS A 55 -5.62 -8.93 -11.09
N GLU A 56 -6.10 -9.06 -12.32
CA GLU A 56 -5.76 -10.17 -13.21
C GLU A 56 -4.28 -10.09 -13.64
N SER A 57 -3.72 -8.88 -13.72
CA SER A 57 -2.33 -8.66 -14.11
C SER A 57 -1.64 -7.55 -13.32
N VAL A 58 -0.31 -7.62 -13.26
CA VAL A 58 0.54 -6.54 -12.71
C VAL A 58 0.30 -5.23 -13.45
N LYS A 59 0.09 -5.28 -14.77
CA LYS A 59 -0.19 -4.09 -15.58
C LYS A 59 -1.46 -3.38 -15.14
N GLN A 60 -2.53 -4.14 -14.86
CA GLN A 60 -3.77 -3.60 -14.31
C GLN A 60 -3.54 -2.98 -12.94
N ALA A 61 -2.86 -3.69 -12.03
CA ALA A 61 -2.56 -3.19 -10.69
C ALA A 61 -1.75 -1.87 -10.72
N VAL A 62 -0.73 -1.77 -11.57
CA VAL A 62 0.06 -0.54 -11.75
C VAL A 62 -0.78 0.59 -12.32
N GLY A 63 -1.70 0.30 -13.25
CA GLY A 63 -2.62 1.28 -13.80
C GLY A 63 -3.55 1.87 -12.73
N ILE A 64 -4.15 1.02 -11.92
CA ILE A 64 -5.03 1.40 -10.81
C ILE A 64 -4.24 2.18 -9.74
N GLU A 65 -3.07 1.69 -9.33
CA GLU A 65 -2.22 2.37 -8.34
C GLU A 65 -1.85 3.80 -8.77
N LYS A 66 -1.51 4.00 -10.05
CA LYS A 66 -1.23 5.32 -10.61
C LYS A 66 -2.43 6.26 -10.60
N LEU A 67 -3.64 5.74 -10.80
CA LEU A 67 -4.88 6.52 -10.74
C LEU A 67 -5.21 6.91 -9.30
N SER A 68 -5.01 6.00 -8.35
CA SER A 68 -5.31 6.18 -6.93
C SER A 68 -4.31 7.07 -6.19
N ARG A 69 -3.12 7.33 -6.76
CA ARG A 69 -2.19 8.32 -6.23
C ARG A 69 -2.74 9.72 -6.53
N PRO A 70 -3.01 10.56 -5.51
CA PRO A 70 -3.39 11.94 -5.77
C PRO A 70 -2.28 12.59 -6.60
N LYS A 71 -2.63 13.12 -7.78
CA LYS A 71 -1.74 13.96 -8.58
C LYS A 71 -1.59 15.29 -7.86
N ILE A 72 -0.80 15.30 -6.80
CA ILE A 72 -0.31 16.53 -6.19
C ILE A 72 0.56 17.16 -7.28
N GLY A 73 0.08 18.26 -7.86
CA GLY A 73 0.75 18.96 -8.95
C GLY A 73 2.20 19.21 -8.58
N LEU A 74 3.11 18.75 -9.45
CA LEU A 74 4.46 19.28 -9.52
C LEU A 74 4.34 20.77 -9.87
N HIS A 75 4.55 21.62 -8.88
CA HIS A 75 5.13 22.95 -9.02
C HIS A 75 6.39 22.99 -8.18
#